data_AF-A0A3B4FHD1-F1
#
_entry.id   AF-A0A3B4FHD1-F1
#
_cell.length_a   1.000
_cell.length_b   1.000
_cell.length_c   1.000
_cell.angle_alpha   90.00
_cell.angle_beta   90.00
_cell.angle_gamma   90.00
#
_symmetry.space_group_name_H-M   'P 1'
#
loop_
_entity.id
_entity.type
_entity.pdbx_description
1 polymer ?
#
loop_
_entity_poly.entity_id
_entity_poly.type
_entity_poly.pdbx_seq_one_letter_code
_entity_poly.pdbx_strand_id
1 'polypeptide(L)'
;MYIRPTRSSEDLLTPSKDVVMSLEGDTVTLSCNYSGSVYSLFWYHQKSGSHPQLVMADYSKQTEKLKFIHDKEKQEFHLELSSAAVSDSAVYYCALQPTVTGNSKTLEPHTVKPLVC
;
A
#
# COMPACT_ATOMS: atom_id res chain seq x y z
N MET A 1 -28.74 2.06 -15.43
CA MET A 1 -27.46 2.19 -16.17
C MET A 1 -26.36 1.71 -15.25
N TYR A 2 -26.02 0.42 -15.30
CA TYR A 2 -24.99 -0.17 -14.44
C TYR A 2 -23.68 -0.06 -15.19
N ILE A 3 -22.77 0.77 -14.71
CA ILE A 3 -21.43 0.89 -15.29
C ILE A 3 -20.70 -0.39 -14.90
N ARG A 4 -20.61 -1.32 -15.86
CA ARG A 4 -19.73 -2.49 -15.76
C ARG A 4 -18.29 -1.95 -15.63
N PRO A 5 -17.51 -2.35 -14.61
CA PRO A 5 -16.09 -2.07 -14.64
C PRO A 5 -15.52 -2.84 -15.82
N THR A 6 -15.12 -2.10 -16.85
CA THR A 6 -14.36 -2.62 -17.98
C THR A 6 -13.07 -3.22 -17.41
N ARG A 7 -12.82 -4.49 -17.73
CA ARG A 7 -11.56 -5.21 -17.57
C ARG A 7 -10.39 -4.31 -18.00
N SER A 8 -9.76 -3.64 -17.04
CA SER A 8 -8.54 -2.86 -17.25
C SER A 8 -7.38 -3.84 -17.36
N SER A 9 -6.38 -3.49 -18.16
CA SER A 9 -5.08 -4.17 -18.29
C SER A 9 -4.56 -4.69 -16.95
N GLU A 10 -3.95 -5.89 -16.94
CA GLU A 10 -3.36 -6.57 -15.78
C GLU A 10 -2.95 -5.59 -14.67
N ASP A 11 -3.72 -5.56 -13.59
CA ASP A 11 -3.45 -4.64 -12.48
C ASP A 11 -2.12 -5.07 -11.85
N LEU A 12 -1.10 -4.21 -11.99
CA LEU A 12 0.26 -4.54 -11.54
C LEU A 12 0.36 -4.56 -10.02
N LEU A 13 -0.62 -3.96 -9.34
CA LEU A 13 -0.77 -3.93 -7.90
C LEU A 13 -2.21 -4.31 -7.53
N THR A 14 -2.39 -5.04 -6.43
CA THR A 14 -3.73 -5.40 -5.95
C THR A 14 -3.71 -5.40 -4.43
N PRO A 15 -4.49 -4.53 -3.75
CA PRO A 15 -4.56 -4.55 -2.30
C PRO A 15 -5.34 -5.79 -1.85
N SER A 16 -4.95 -6.40 -0.73
CA SER A 16 -5.70 -7.56 -0.22
C SER A 16 -7.05 -7.16 0.41
N LYS A 17 -7.17 -5.92 0.88
CA LYS A 17 -8.40 -5.36 1.46
C LYS A 17 -8.51 -3.88 1.12
N ASP A 18 -9.71 -3.44 0.74
CA ASP A 18 -10.00 -2.02 0.48
C ASP A 18 -10.04 -1.20 1.78
N VAL A 19 -10.52 -1.80 2.87
CA VAL A 19 -10.68 -1.12 4.16
C VAL A 19 -10.16 -2.03 5.27
N VAL A 20 -9.34 -1.47 6.15
CA VAL A 20 -8.83 -2.12 7.36
C VAL A 20 -9.24 -1.28 8.56
N MET A 21 -9.88 -1.91 9.55
CA MET A 21 -10.33 -1.29 10.79
C MET A 21 -9.58 -1.91 11.96
N SER A 22 -9.17 -1.08 12.92
CA SER A 22 -8.45 -1.49 14.13
C SER A 22 -8.74 -0.54 15.29
N LEU A 23 -8.50 -1.00 16.51
CA LEU A 23 -8.56 -0.15 17.69
C LEU A 23 -7.21 0.55 17.92
N GLU A 24 -7.22 1.58 18.75
CA GLU A 24 -5.99 2.21 19.20
C GLU A 24 -5.12 1.19 19.98
N GLY A 25 -3.83 1.16 19.66
CA GLY A 25 -2.87 0.21 20.25
C GLY A 25 -2.77 -1.12 19.51
N ASP A 26 -3.67 -1.43 18.58
CA ASP A 26 -3.58 -2.64 17.77
C ASP A 26 -2.43 -2.57 16.76
N THR A 27 -1.94 -3.74 16.36
CA THR A 27 -1.04 -3.87 15.20
C THR A 27 -1.87 -4.02 13.93
N VAL A 28 -1.67 -3.10 13.00
CA VAL A 28 -2.34 -3.08 11.68
C VAL A 28 -1.39 -3.62 10.63
N THR A 29 -1.88 -4.55 9.81
CA THR A 29 -1.14 -5.04 8.64
C THR A 29 -1.88 -4.65 7.37
N LEU A 30 -1.24 -3.83 6.54
CA LEU A 30 -1.70 -3.49 5.21
C LEU A 30 -1.00 -4.38 4.20
N SER A 31 -1.74 -5.00 3.29
CA SER A 31 -1.21 -6.01 2.36
C SER A 31 -1.47 -5.61 0.92
N CYS A 32 -0.45 -5.77 0.08
CA CYS A 32 -0.50 -5.47 -1.33
C CYS A 32 0.24 -6.54 -2.13
N ASN A 33 -0.40 -7.02 -3.19
CA ASN A 33 0.14 -7.99 -4.11
C ASN A 33 0.58 -7.27 -5.36
N TYR A 34 1.61 -7.79 -6.03
CA TYR A 34 2.06 -7.26 -7.30
C TYR A 34 2.27 -8.37 -8.31
N SER A 35 2.23 -8.01 -9.59
CA SER A 35 2.57 -8.91 -10.68
C SER A 35 3.78 -8.38 -11.47
N GLY A 36 4.56 -9.30 -12.04
CA GLY A 36 5.75 -8.97 -12.81
C GLY A 36 7.03 -8.73 -11.99
N SER A 37 8.04 -8.14 -12.66
CA SER A 37 9.36 -7.87 -12.08
C SER A 37 9.45 -6.44 -11.55
N VAL A 38 9.80 -6.31 -10.27
CA VAL A 38 9.92 -5.04 -9.57
C VAL A 38 11.38 -4.76 -9.19
N TYR A 39 11.78 -3.50 -9.33
CA TYR A 39 13.05 -2.95 -8.86
C TYR A 39 12.93 -2.47 -7.41
N SER A 40 11.84 -1.78 -7.09
CA SER A 40 11.58 -1.28 -5.73
C SER A 40 10.08 -1.21 -5.43
N LEU A 41 9.74 -1.31 -4.15
CA LEU A 41 8.38 -1.24 -3.64
C LEU A 41 8.23 -0.13 -2.60
N PHE A 42 7.07 0.52 -2.58
CA PHE A 42 6.83 1.70 -1.75
C PHE A 42 5.44 1.69 -1.13
N TRP A 43 5.36 2.25 0.08
CA TRP A 43 4.15 2.62 0.76
C TRP A 43 4.08 4.13 0.94
N TYR A 44 2.97 4.71 0.54
CA TYR A 44 2.64 6.11 0.76
C TYR A 44 1.41 6.22 1.67
N HIS A 45 1.28 7.35 2.36
CA HIS A 45 0.05 7.73 3.06
C HIS A 45 -0.40 9.11 2.61
N GLN A 46 -1.71 9.35 2.66
CA GLN A 46 -2.32 10.61 2.32
C GLN A 46 -3.39 10.94 3.35
N LYS A 47 -3.17 12.04 4.08
CA LYS A 47 -4.17 12.58 4.99
C LYS A 47 -5.19 13.38 4.18
N SER A 48 -6.40 13.54 4.72
CA SER A 48 -7.44 14.32 4.05
C SER A 48 -6.94 15.73 3.72
N GLY A 49 -7.00 16.11 2.44
CA GLY A 49 -6.53 17.41 1.95
C GLY A 49 -5.00 17.55 1.81
N SER A 50 -4.22 16.49 2.03
CA SER A 50 -2.76 16.49 1.80
C SER A 50 -2.39 15.77 0.51
N HIS A 51 -1.16 15.97 0.05
CA HIS A 51 -0.55 15.16 -1.01
C HIS A 51 -0.05 13.82 -0.42
N PRO A 52 0.05 12.74 -1.23
CA PRO A 52 0.68 11.50 -0.80
C PRO A 52 2.13 11.72 -0.35
N GLN A 53 2.49 11.15 0.80
CA GLN A 53 3.82 11.21 1.38
C GLN A 53 4.39 9.80 1.51
N LEU A 54 5.70 9.64 1.33
CA LEU A 54 6.35 8.34 1.46
C LEU A 54 6.38 7.93 2.94
N VAL A 55 5.87 6.73 3.24
CA VAL A 55 5.91 6.12 4.56
C VAL A 55 7.13 5.22 4.68
N MET A 56 7.27 4.30 3.72
CA MET A 56 8.32 3.28 3.75
C MET A 56 8.62 2.78 2.34
N ALA A 57 9.89 2.60 2.03
CA ALA A 57 10.36 1.83 0.87
C ALA A 57 10.91 0.49 1.34
N ASP A 58 10.99 -0.50 0.46
CA ASP A 58 11.58 -1.82 0.73
C ASP A 58 13.02 -1.78 1.29
N TYR A 59 13.82 -0.78 0.90
CA TYR A 59 15.17 -0.54 1.42
C TYR A 59 15.23 0.41 2.63
N SER A 60 14.08 0.90 3.13
CA SER A 60 14.05 1.78 4.30
C SER A 60 14.41 1.02 5.58
N LYS A 61 15.01 1.73 6.54
CA LYS A 61 15.26 1.15 7.88
C LYS A 61 13.91 0.89 8.57
N GLN A 62 13.74 -0.33 9.06
CA GLN A 62 12.58 -0.69 9.87
C GLN A 62 12.67 -0.03 11.25
N THR A 63 11.51 0.23 11.85
CA THR A 63 11.37 0.81 13.18
C THR A 63 10.41 -0.05 14.01
N GLU A 64 10.37 0.16 15.33
CA GLU A 64 9.41 -0.54 16.20
C GLU A 64 7.95 -0.29 15.78
N LYS A 65 7.67 0.90 15.21
CA LYS A 65 6.33 1.30 14.76
C LYS A 65 6.00 0.82 13.35
N LEU A 66 6.96 0.81 12.44
CA LEU A 66 6.75 0.50 11.02
C LEU A 66 7.72 -0.58 10.54
N LYS A 67 7.18 -1.67 9.98
CA LYS A 67 7.97 -2.71 9.32
C LYS A 67 7.49 -2.95 7.89
N PHE A 68 8.45 -3.16 7.00
CA PHE A 68 8.22 -3.55 5.62
C PHE A 68 8.45 -5.05 5.50
N ILE A 69 7.43 -5.81 5.12
CA ILE A 69 7.52 -7.26 4.93
C ILE A 69 7.40 -7.53 3.43
N HIS A 70 8.37 -8.21 2.84
CA HIS A 70 8.35 -8.55 1.41
C HIS A 70 8.41 -10.07 1.23
N ASP A 71 7.33 -10.65 0.74
CA ASP A 71 7.27 -12.04 0.29
C ASP A 71 7.46 -12.08 -1.24
N LYS A 72 8.69 -12.33 -1.67
CA LYS A 72 9.03 -12.40 -3.10
C LYS A 72 8.46 -13.64 -3.79
N GLU A 73 8.26 -14.73 -3.06
CA GLU A 73 7.74 -15.98 -3.62
C GLU A 73 6.26 -15.84 -3.97
N LYS A 74 5.49 -15.17 -3.10
CA LYS A 74 4.07 -14.88 -3.33
C LYS A 74 3.82 -13.58 -4.09
N GLN A 75 4.87 -12.79 -4.33
CA GLN A 75 4.78 -11.44 -4.91
C GLN A 75 3.86 -10.52 -4.07
N GLU A 76 4.03 -10.56 -2.75
CA GLU A 76 3.26 -9.76 -1.81
C GLU A 76 4.19 -8.91 -0.95
N PHE A 77 3.73 -7.74 -0.55
CA PHE A 77 4.41 -6.92 0.41
C PHE A 77 3.43 -6.24 1.35
N HIS A 78 3.85 -6.10 2.61
CA HIS A 78 3.02 -5.64 3.69
C HIS A 78 3.68 -4.50 4.45
N LEU A 79 2.85 -3.58 4.91
CA LEU A 79 3.21 -2.58 5.90
C LEU A 79 2.59 -2.99 7.24
N GLU A 80 3.43 -3.32 8.21
CA GLU A 80 3.01 -3.52 9.59
C GLU A 80 3.18 -2.21 10.35
N LEU A 81 2.08 -1.71 10.91
CA LEU A 81 2.00 -0.55 11.78
C LEU A 81 1.67 -1.03 13.19
N SER A 82 2.66 -1.03 14.08
CA SER A 82 2.48 -1.37 15.50
C SER A 82 1.85 -0.21 16.26
N SER A 83 0.99 -0.51 17.24
CA SER A 83 0.37 0.50 18.12
C SER A 83 -0.30 1.63 17.34
N ALA A 84 -1.27 1.25 16.48
CA ALA A 84 -2.02 2.18 15.66
C ALA A 84 -2.65 3.29 16.51
N ALA A 85 -2.47 4.53 16.09
CA ALA A 85 -3.03 5.69 16.76
C ALA A 85 -4.04 6.42 15.87
N VAL A 86 -4.87 7.26 16.48
CA VAL A 86 -5.83 8.12 15.75
C VAL A 86 -5.15 8.96 14.67
N SER A 87 -3.93 9.41 14.96
CA SER A 87 -3.11 10.24 14.06
C SER A 87 -2.54 9.50 12.85
N ASP A 88 -2.57 8.16 12.86
CA ASP A 88 -2.17 7.29 11.75
C ASP A 88 -3.32 7.03 10.77
N SER A 89 -4.52 7.54 11.05
CA SER A 89 -5.62 7.46 10.09
C SER A 89 -5.35 8.29 8.83
N ALA A 90 -5.00 7.61 7.74
CA ALA A 90 -4.75 8.18 6.43
C ALA A 90 -5.00 7.15 5.31
N VAL A 91 -5.12 7.63 4.07
CA VAL A 91 -5.17 6.75 2.90
C VAL A 91 -3.81 6.20 2.56
N TYR A 92 -3.63 4.88 2.67
CA TYR A 92 -2.39 4.20 2.32
C TYR A 92 -2.40 3.69 0.88
N TYR A 93 -1.32 3.98 0.16
CA TYR A 93 -1.11 3.58 -1.23
C TYR A 93 0.12 2.68 -1.32
N CYS A 94 0.00 1.53 -1.97
CA CYS A 94 1.17 0.79 -2.43
C CYS A 94 1.56 1.25 -3.84
N ALA A 95 2.86 1.22 -4.11
CA ALA A 95 3.42 1.57 -5.41
C ALA A 95 4.64 0.68 -5.71
N LEU A 96 4.92 0.48 -6.99
CA LEU A 96 6.07 -0.27 -7.44
C LEU A 96 6.85 0.48 -8.52
N GLN A 97 8.14 0.18 -8.61
CA GLN A 97 8.98 0.55 -9.74
C GLN A 97 9.29 -0.73 -10.52
N PRO A 98 8.86 -0.87 -11.78
CA PRO A 98 9.16 -2.06 -12.59
C PRO A 98 10.63 -2.09 -13.04
N THR A 99 11.17 -3.29 -13.28
CA THR A 99 12.56 -3.49 -13.74
C THR A 99 12.75 -3.21 -15.24
N VAL A 100 11.67 -3.25 -16.03
CA VAL A 100 11.73 -3.07 -17.49
C VAL A 100 11.62 -1.59 -17.85
N THR A 101 12.66 -1.02 -18.46
CA THR A 101 12.81 0.41 -18.79
C THR A 101 11.89 0.93 -19.92
N GLY A 102 10.82 0.20 -20.28
CA GLY A 102 10.04 0.47 -21.49
C GLY A 102 8.71 1.21 -21.30
N ASN A 103 8.05 1.17 -20.15
CA ASN A 103 6.64 1.58 -20.06
C ASN A 103 6.31 2.13 -18.66
N SER A 104 6.01 3.44 -18.59
CA SER A 104 5.40 4.27 -17.51
C SER A 104 5.40 3.76 -16.05
N LYS A 105 5.86 4.63 -15.12
CA LYS A 105 5.57 4.52 -13.67
C LYS A 105 4.06 4.33 -13.45
N THR A 106 3.63 3.14 -13.08
CA THR A 106 2.23 2.86 -12.73
C THR A 106 2.02 3.24 -11.27
N LEU A 107 1.32 4.35 -11.05
CA LEU A 107 0.83 4.78 -9.74
C LEU A 107 -0.63 4.37 -9.65
N GLU A 108 -0.92 3.22 -9.04
CA GLU A 108 -2.30 2.79 -8.82
C GLU A 108 -2.84 3.40 -7.51
N PRO A 109 -3.99 4.11 -7.55
CA PRO A 109 -4.57 4.70 -6.35
C PRO A 109 -5.31 3.64 -5.52
N HIS A 110 -4.75 3.25 -4.38
CA HIS A 110 -5.46 2.52 -3.33
C HIS A 110 -6.22 3.49 -2.43
N THR A 111 -7.52 3.31 -2.25
CA THR A 111 -8.26 4.00 -1.19
C THR A 111 -8.35 3.12 0.04
N VAL A 112 -7.34 3.13 0.90
CA VAL A 112 -7.47 2.60 2.26
C VAL A 112 -8.09 3.69 3.13
N LYS A 113 -9.31 3.55 3.63
CA LYS A 113 -9.80 4.42 4.71
C LYS A 113 -9.57 3.71 6.04
N PRO A 114 -8.57 4.07 6.84
CA PRO A 114 -8.59 3.74 8.25
C PRO A 114 -9.73 4.55 8.87
N LEU A 115 -10.80 3.84 9.19
CA LEU A 115 -11.72 4.29 10.21
C LEU A 115 -11.04 3.94 11.53
N VAL A 116 -10.35 4.92 12.09
CA VAL A 116 -10.48 5.12 13.53
C VAL A 116 -11.95 5.47 13.74
N CYS A 117 -12.68 4.52 14.33
CA CYS A 117 -13.94 4.82 14.99
C CYS A 117 -13.64 5.54 16.31
#